data_AF-A0A5N9GT56-F1
#
_entry.id   AF-A0A5N9GT56-F1
#
_cell.length_a   1.000
_cell.length_b   1.000
_cell.length_c   1.000
_cell.angle_alpha   90.00
_cell.angle_beta   90.00
_cell.angle_gamma   90.00
#
_symmetry.space_group_name_H-M   'P 1'
#
loop_
_entity.id
_entity.type
_entity.pdbx_description
1 polymer ?
#
loop_
_entity_poly.entity_id
_entity_poly.type
_entity_poly.pdbx_seq_one_letter_code
_entity_poly.pdbx_strand_id
1 'polypeptide(L)'
;MSEPEELKRDDKTVTLEVYSSEPLARMAAGRLELEGIRCMVRAVGVGPGGWGVAANVPHALDTWEDDAVLAREILELMPAEIDERMRATAGAPTRLPMMVLAVLGIVTVAIIIQAADAIFGRIFQ
;
A
#
# COMPACT_ATOMS: atom_id res chain seq x y z
N MET A 1 1.65 -13.98 -40.94
CA MET A 1 0.37 -14.43 -40.37
C MET A 1 0.74 -15.13 -39.09
N SER A 2 0.90 -14.36 -38.00
CA SER A 2 1.43 -14.88 -36.74
C SER A 2 0.32 -15.66 -36.03
N GLU A 3 0.62 -16.90 -35.69
CA GLU A 3 -0.27 -17.80 -34.96
C GLU A 3 -0.65 -17.17 -33.62
N PRO A 4 -1.91 -17.28 -33.15
CA PRO A 4 -2.27 -16.84 -31.82
C PRO A 4 -1.60 -17.79 -30.83
N GLU A 5 -0.57 -17.32 -30.15
CA GLU A 5 0.12 -18.07 -29.10
C GLU A 5 -0.91 -18.49 -28.05
N GLU A 6 -1.23 -19.79 -28.03
CA GLU A 6 -2.25 -20.39 -27.18
C GLU A 6 -1.77 -20.31 -25.73
N LEU A 7 -2.36 -19.39 -24.96
CA LEU A 7 -1.99 -19.07 -23.57
C LEU A 7 -1.86 -20.32 -22.70
N LYS A 8 -0.69 -20.53 -22.12
CA LYS A 8 -0.51 -21.49 -21.03
C LYS A 8 -1.12 -20.91 -19.76
N ARG A 9 -2.10 -21.63 -19.20
CA ARG A 9 -2.80 -21.28 -17.95
C ARG A 9 -1.91 -21.32 -16.69
N ASP A 10 -0.61 -21.62 -16.85
CA ASP A 10 0.43 -21.70 -15.82
C ASP A 10 1.34 -20.46 -15.82
N ASP A 11 1.09 -19.48 -16.70
CA ASP A 11 1.92 -18.29 -16.78
C ASP A 11 1.82 -17.48 -15.48
N LYS A 12 2.99 -17.21 -14.91
CA LYS A 12 3.13 -16.53 -13.63
C LYS A 12 2.71 -15.07 -13.79
N THR A 13 1.67 -14.70 -13.06
CA THR A 13 1.19 -13.31 -13.00
C THR A 13 1.77 -12.59 -11.79
N VAL A 14 2.02 -11.30 -11.96
CA VAL A 14 2.57 -10.40 -10.94
C VAL A 14 1.63 -9.22 -10.77
N THR A 15 1.32 -8.89 -9.51
CA THR A 15 0.56 -7.68 -9.17
C THR A 15 1.45 -6.45 -9.36
N LEU A 16 1.03 -5.53 -10.23
CA LEU A 16 1.72 -4.26 -10.47
C LEU A 16 1.43 -3.26 -9.35
N GLU A 17 0.14 -3.02 -9.11
CA GLU A 17 -0.35 -2.04 -8.15
C GLU A 17 -1.77 -2.38 -7.70
N VAL A 18 -2.15 -1.88 -6.53
CA VAL A 18 -3.52 -1.95 -6.00
C VAL A 18 -4.12 -0.56 -5.99
N TYR A 19 -5.14 -0.35 -6.81
CA TYR A 19 -5.91 0.89 -6.88
C TYR A 19 -7.03 0.90 -5.85
N SER A 20 -7.44 2.10 -5.44
CA SER A 20 -8.52 2.29 -4.45
C SER A 20 -9.92 2.05 -5.02
N SER A 21 -10.07 1.99 -6.34
CA SER A 21 -11.36 1.82 -7.02
C SER A 21 -11.21 1.09 -8.36
N GLU A 22 -12.28 0.42 -8.80
CA GLU A 22 -12.33 -0.27 -10.09
C GLU A 22 -12.06 0.65 -11.29
N PRO A 23 -12.63 1.87 -11.38
CA PRO A 23 -12.44 2.72 -12.55
C PRO A 23 -10.97 3.12 -12.75
N LEU A 24 -10.25 3.38 -11.65
CA LEU A 24 -8.82 3.70 -11.72
C LEU A 24 -8.00 2.50 -12.22
N ALA A 25 -8.28 1.31 -11.68
CA ALA A 25 -7.62 0.08 -12.16
C ALA A 25 -7.90 -0.18 -13.64
N ARG A 26 -9.14 0.06 -14.10
CA ARG A 26 -9.51 -0.08 -15.52
C ARG A 26 -8.86 0.97 -16.42
N MET A 27 -8.67 2.19 -15.95
CA MET A 27 -7.94 3.20 -16.71
C MET A 27 -6.48 2.78 -16.92
N ALA A 28 -5.82 2.29 -15.87
CA ALA A 28 -4.47 1.77 -15.97
C ALA A 28 -4.39 0.54 -16.90
N ALA A 29 -5.33 -0.40 -16.76
CA ALA A 29 -5.46 -1.55 -17.66
C ALA A 29 -5.62 -1.10 -19.13
N GLY A 30 -6.48 -0.11 -19.40
CA GLY A 30 -6.68 0.42 -20.75
C GLY A 30 -5.40 1.03 -21.34
N ARG A 31 -4.55 1.65 -20.53
CA ARG A 31 -3.23 2.13 -20.99
C ARG A 31 -2.32 0.97 -21.38
N LEU A 32 -2.31 -0.12 -20.62
CA LEU A 32 -1.53 -1.31 -20.94
C LEU A 32 -2.06 -2.03 -22.20
N GLU A 33 -3.37 -2.13 -22.35
CA GLU A 33 -4.02 -2.75 -23.53
C GLU A 33 -3.69 -1.99 -24.82
N LEU A 34 -3.61 -0.65 -24.77
CA LEU A 34 -3.22 0.18 -25.92
C LEU A 34 -1.78 -0.10 -26.40
N GLU A 35 -0.91 -0.51 -25.48
CA GLU A 35 0.49 -0.89 -25.74
C GLU A 35 0.63 -2.40 -26.04
N GLY A 36 -0.48 -3.13 -26.10
CA GLY A 36 -0.51 -4.56 -26.40
C GLY A 36 -0.16 -5.47 -25.21
N ILE A 37 -0.10 -4.93 -23.99
CA ILE A 37 0.21 -5.69 -22.79
C ILE A 37 -1.05 -6.35 -22.25
N ARG A 38 -0.96 -7.66 -21.97
CA ARG A 38 -2.06 -8.39 -21.35
C ARG A 38 -2.11 -8.06 -19.85
N CYS A 39 -3.30 -7.72 -19.36
CA CYS A 39 -3.51 -7.43 -17.94
C CYS A 39 -4.88 -7.94 -17.45
N MET A 40 -4.98 -8.13 -16.13
CA MET A 40 -6.18 -8.59 -15.44
C MET A 40 -6.46 -7.65 -14.26
N VAL A 41 -7.70 -7.17 -14.16
CA VAL A 41 -8.15 -6.40 -12.98
C VAL A 41 -8.92 -7.33 -12.05
N ARG A 42 -8.54 -7.37 -10.77
CA ARG A 42 -9.15 -8.23 -9.75
C ARG A 42 -9.47 -7.44 -8.49
N ALA A 43 -10.67 -7.60 -7.95
CA ALA A 43 -11.03 -7.02 -6.65
C ALA A 43 -10.18 -7.65 -5.53
N VAL A 44 -9.59 -6.81 -4.69
CA VAL A 44 -8.78 -7.21 -3.54
C VAL A 44 -9.43 -6.70 -2.26
N GLY A 45 -10.10 -7.63 -1.57
CA GLY A 45 -10.69 -7.37 -0.26
C GLY A 45 -12.12 -6.82 -0.30
N VAL A 46 -12.52 -6.22 0.82
CA VAL A 46 -13.86 -5.67 1.04
C VAL A 46 -13.73 -4.15 1.12
N GLY A 47 -14.72 -3.42 0.57
CA GLY A 47 -14.71 -1.96 0.58
C GLY A 47 -14.60 -1.37 1.99
N PRO A 48 -14.20 -0.09 2.13
CA PRO A 48 -14.03 0.58 3.42
C PRO A 48 -15.24 0.37 4.33
N GLY A 49 -15.02 -0.28 5.48
CA GLY A 49 -16.06 -0.58 6.46
C GLY A 49 -16.64 -2.00 6.41
N GLY A 50 -16.29 -2.84 5.43
CA GLY A 50 -16.73 -4.25 5.40
C GLY A 50 -18.20 -4.46 5.00
N TRP A 51 -18.95 -3.39 4.81
CA TRP A 51 -20.28 -3.38 4.20
C TRP A 51 -20.07 -3.18 2.71
N GLY A 52 -20.56 -4.10 1.87
CA GLY A 52 -20.25 -4.26 0.44
C GLY A 52 -20.61 -3.11 -0.50
N VAL A 53 -20.23 -1.88 -0.17
CA VAL A 53 -20.28 -0.74 -1.08
C VAL A 53 -19.17 -0.94 -2.11
N ALA A 54 -19.55 -1.54 -3.24
CA ALA A 54 -18.67 -1.90 -4.35
C ALA A 54 -17.89 -0.71 -4.95
N ALA A 55 -18.36 0.51 -4.72
CA ALA A 55 -17.80 1.73 -5.32
C ALA A 55 -16.33 2.00 -4.93
N ASN A 56 -15.88 1.58 -3.74
CA ASN A 56 -14.54 1.86 -3.22
C ASN A 56 -13.77 0.58 -2.86
N VAL A 57 -14.10 -0.54 -3.49
CA VAL A 57 -13.35 -1.78 -3.26
C VAL A 57 -11.97 -1.63 -3.92
N PRO A 58 -10.88 -1.99 -3.23
CA PRO A 58 -9.55 -1.96 -3.84
C PRO A 58 -9.48 -2.96 -4.99
N HIS A 59 -8.80 -2.62 -6.08
CA HIS A 59 -8.62 -3.48 -7.24
C HIS A 59 -7.13 -3.60 -7.59
N ALA A 60 -6.63 -4.82 -7.60
CA ALA A 60 -5.30 -5.13 -8.11
C ALA A 60 -5.31 -5.14 -9.64
N LEU A 61 -4.26 -4.59 -10.22
CA LEU A 61 -3.89 -4.77 -11.60
C LEU A 61 -2.76 -5.80 -11.67
N ASP A 62 -3.08 -6.97 -12.21
CA ASP A 62 -2.16 -8.08 -12.40
C ASP A 62 -1.73 -8.12 -13.88
N THR A 63 -0.45 -8.36 -14.16
CA THR A 63 0.08 -8.58 -15.52
C THR A 63 0.95 -9.83 -15.54
N TRP A 64 1.39 -10.25 -16.72
CA TRP A 64 2.31 -11.36 -16.88
C TRP A 64 3.72 -10.96 -16.42
N GLU A 65 4.45 -11.87 -15.79
CA GLU A 65 5.81 -11.60 -15.30
C GLU A 65 6.74 -11.10 -16.41
N ASP A 66 6.62 -11.65 -17.62
CA ASP A 66 7.42 -11.26 -18.79
C ASP A 66 7.17 -9.81 -19.20
N ASP A 67 5.93 -9.33 -19.07
CA ASP A 67 5.52 -7.96 -19.43
C ASP A 67 5.61 -6.99 -18.24
N ALA A 68 5.91 -7.48 -17.04
CA ALA A 68 5.82 -6.69 -15.80
C ALA A 68 6.77 -5.49 -15.80
N VAL A 69 7.98 -5.63 -16.34
CA VAL A 69 8.95 -4.54 -16.42
C VAL A 69 8.43 -3.43 -17.32
N LEU A 70 7.97 -3.79 -18.52
CA LEU A 70 7.43 -2.85 -19.50
C LEU A 70 6.13 -2.20 -19.00
N ALA A 71 5.25 -2.97 -18.37
CA ALA A 71 4.01 -2.48 -17.80
C ALA A 71 4.23 -1.43 -16.70
N ARG A 72 5.25 -1.63 -15.84
CA ARG A 72 5.62 -0.63 -14.82
C ARG A 72 6.16 0.65 -15.45
N GLU A 73 6.95 0.54 -16.52
CA GLU A 73 7.48 1.69 -17.24
C GLU A 73 6.35 2.51 -17.87
N ILE A 74 5.41 1.87 -18.56
CA ILE A 74 4.26 2.52 -19.21
C ILE A 74 3.37 3.23 -18.18
N LEU A 75 3.15 2.58 -17.04
CA LEU A 75 2.35 3.15 -15.95
C LEU A 75 3.14 4.13 -15.07
N GLU A 76 4.41 4.39 -15.38
CA GLU A 76 5.32 5.24 -14.60
C GLU A 76 5.37 4.86 -13.12
N LEU A 77 5.23 3.56 -12.83
CA LEU A 77 5.22 3.03 -11.47
C LEU A 77 6.64 3.00 -10.92
N MET A 78 6.76 3.27 -9.61
CA MET A 78 8.04 3.07 -8.92
C MET A 78 8.54 1.63 -9.14
N PRO A 79 9.86 1.41 -9.22
CA PRO A 79 10.44 0.07 -9.36
C PRO A 79 9.92 -0.91 -8.29
N ALA A 80 9.72 -2.17 -8.67
CA ALA A 80 9.14 -3.23 -7.83
C ALA A 80 9.79 -3.34 -6.46
N GLU A 81 11.11 -3.22 -6.42
CA GLU A 81 11.92 -3.35 -5.22
C GLU A 81 11.67 -2.22 -4.22
N ILE A 82 11.38 -1.01 -4.70
CA ILE A 82 11.14 0.17 -3.86
C ILE A 82 9.72 0.11 -3.31
N ASP A 83 8.77 -0.26 -4.15
CA ASP A 83 7.35 -0.39 -3.79
C ASP A 83 7.12 -1.52 -2.77
N GLU A 84 7.75 -2.69 -2.96
CA GLU A 84 7.67 -3.79 -1.99
C GLU A 84 8.34 -3.45 -0.67
N ARG A 85 9.50 -2.77 -0.69
CA ARG A 85 10.16 -2.27 0.51
C ARG A 85 9.34 -1.20 1.23
N MET A 86 8.65 -0.34 0.49
CA MET A 86 7.78 0.69 1.05
C MET A 86 6.50 0.08 1.64
N ARG A 87 5.88 -0.90 0.97
CA ARG A 87 4.74 -1.67 1.53
C ARG A 87 5.14 -2.49 2.75
N ALA A 88 6.33 -3.10 2.76
CA ALA A 88 6.86 -3.78 3.95
C ALA A 88 7.07 -2.79 5.12
N THR A 89 7.46 -1.56 4.83
CA THR A 89 7.65 -0.50 5.83
C THR A 89 6.31 0.10 6.30
N ALA A 90 5.33 0.25 5.41
CA ALA A 90 4.01 0.82 5.70
C ALA A 90 3.05 -0.19 6.35
N GLY A 91 3.16 -1.48 5.99
CA GLY A 91 2.41 -2.59 6.57
C GLY A 91 3.01 -3.12 7.87
N ALA A 92 4.20 -2.64 8.26
CA ALA A 92 4.68 -2.85 9.62
C ALA A 92 3.80 -2.02 10.56
N PRO A 93 2.91 -2.62 11.39
CA PRO A 93 2.44 -1.90 12.55
C PRO A 93 3.71 -1.43 13.25
N THR A 94 3.78 -0.13 13.57
CA THR A 94 4.80 0.40 14.46
C THR A 94 4.66 -0.33 15.79
N ARG A 95 5.21 -1.54 15.88
CA ARG A 95 5.65 -2.18 17.12
C ARG A 95 6.83 -1.35 17.57
N LEU A 96 6.58 -0.08 17.92
CA LEU A 96 7.46 0.63 18.81
C LEU A 96 7.61 -0.32 19.99
N PRO A 97 8.83 -0.84 20.24
CA PRO A 97 9.02 -1.86 21.26
C PRO A 97 8.38 -1.32 22.54
N MET A 98 7.59 -2.13 23.23
CA MET A 98 6.80 -1.69 24.38
C MET A 98 7.63 -0.92 25.42
N MET A 99 8.93 -1.21 25.46
CA MET A 99 9.96 -0.47 26.19
C MET A 99 10.06 1.03 25.82
N VAL A 100 10.03 1.40 24.54
CA VAL A 100 10.10 2.80 24.09
C VAL A 100 8.83 3.56 24.46
N LEU A 101 7.65 2.94 24.32
CA LEU A 101 6.39 3.54 24.77
C LEU A 101 6.36 3.72 26.29
N ALA A 102 6.86 2.73 27.04
CA ALA A 102 6.96 2.80 28.50
C ALA A 102 7.92 3.92 28.93
N VAL A 103 9.10 4.02 28.31
CA VAL A 103 10.08 5.07 28.61
C VAL A 103 9.52 6.45 28.27
N LEU A 104 8.90 6.62 27.09
CA LEU A 104 8.30 7.89 26.71
C LEU A 104 7.20 8.28 27.71
N GLY A 105 6.32 7.36 28.08
CA GLY A 105 5.28 7.59 29.09
C GLY A 105 5.84 8.04 30.44
N ILE A 106 6.89 7.36 30.93
CA ILE A 106 7.56 7.73 32.19
C ILE A 106 8.16 9.13 32.11
N VAL A 107 8.83 9.46 31.00
CA VAL A 107 9.42 10.80 30.80
C VAL A 107 8.36 11.88 30.79
N THR A 108 7.24 11.67 30.09
CA THR A 108 6.14 12.65 30.04
C THR A 108 5.54 12.88 31.43
N VAL A 109 5.32 11.82 32.20
CA VAL A 109 4.80 11.92 33.58
C VAL A 109 5.79 12.66 34.48
N ALA A 110 7.09 12.36 34.38
CA ALA A 110 8.12 13.05 35.17
C ALA A 110 8.20 14.55 34.85
N ILE A 111 8.04 14.93 33.57
CA ILE A 111 7.98 16.33 33.16
C ILE A 111 6.75 17.03 33.75
N ILE A 112 5.59 16.37 33.73
CA ILE A 112 4.35 16.94 34.31
C ILE A 112 4.50 17.14 35.82
N ILE A 113 5.08 16.18 36.54
CA ILE A 113 5.32 16.28 37.98
C ILE A 113 6.28 17.45 38.29
N GLN A 114 7.39 17.56 37.55
CA GLN A 114 8.34 18.67 37.74
C GLN A 114 7.73 20.03 37.40
N ALA A 115 6.92 20.10 36.35
CA ALA A 115 6.21 21.33 36.00
C ALA A 115 5.19 21.71 37.08
N ALA A 116 4.44 20.75 37.62
CA ALA A 116 3.50 20.98 38.71
C ALA A 116 4.20 21.49 39.98
N ASP A 117 5.32 20.88 40.36
CA ASP A 117 6.11 21.28 41.54
C ASP A 117 6.73 22.68 41.36
N ALA A 118 7.26 22.97 40.16
CA ALA A 118 7.79 24.30 39.82
C ALA A 118 6.70 25.39 39.80
N ILE A 119 5.47 25.05 39.39
CA ILE A 119 4.33 25.99 39.42
C ILE A 119 3.84 26.20 40.85
N PHE A 120 3.73 25.13 41.65
CA PHE A 120 3.23 25.21 43.02
C PHE A 120 4.20 25.94 43.95
N GLY A 121 5.51 25.69 43.81
CA GLY A 121 6.56 26.40 44.54
C GLY A 121 6.66 27.89 44.18
N ARG A 122 6.22 28.28 42.98
CA ARG A 122 6.22 29.68 42.53
C ARG A 122 4.96 30.46 42.92
N ILE A 123 3.89 29.78 43.32
CA ILE A 123 2.61 30.38 43.73
C ILE A 123 2.55 30.61 45.26
N PHE A 124 3.27 29.82 46.06
CA PHE A 124 3.25 29.88 47.54
C PHE A 124 4.42 30.64 48.19
N GLN A 125 5.25 31.34 47.40
CA GLN A 125 6.31 32.23 47.87
C GLN A 125 5.99 33.67 47.48
#